data_AF-A0A9P6VAS1-F1
#
_entry.id   AF-A0A9P6VAS1-F1
#
_cell.length_a   1.000
_cell.length_b   1.000
_cell.length_c   1.000
_cell.angle_alpha   90.00
_cell.angle_beta   90.00
_cell.angle_gamma   90.00
#
_symmetry.space_group_name_H-M   'P 1'
#
loop_
_entity.id
_entity.type
_entity.pdbx_description
1 polymer ?
#
loop_
_entity_poly.entity_id
_entity_poly.type
_entity_poly.pdbx_seq_one_letter_code
_entity_poly.pdbx_strand_id
1 'polypeptide(L)'
;MAISRTVIRFFEAEIVNPAAKFVEDKIAFQMPNVTDLADTYKGTWYLSPRQHTIEFVCYNILFFVLFRVGLQLFRKKGSAFYSPRLDQLTESINSNVLAGHVMDKAVLALLCGSYALTVYHKVFGDSYMYLLQPCHVNLLLLILTMAGPKESKVTRMAFNSYLHYLWATIFALSFPDNTDNGLFMVIENFWFEHYLLLLVPIYLIYTGRFVVFPLSFSYAVFSYAAFSLFHSFLLSGLGLLTGHNLNYMLVPPNSPLMHGVGKYYRLTIYCGIFVMCLVSRYILVEVFSIGLKIKQWNKANGLMRAQGVPEVQRSKDIKVE
;
A
#
# COMPACT_ATOMS: atom_id res chain seq x y z
N MET A 1 -13.99 -29.03 -26.04
CA MET A 1 -14.91 -28.35 -25.07
C MET A 1 -15.47 -29.28 -23.99
N ALA A 2 -15.81 -30.55 -24.27
CA ALA A 2 -16.43 -31.45 -23.27
C ALA A 2 -15.53 -31.75 -22.05
N ILE A 3 -14.25 -32.06 -22.26
CA ILE A 3 -13.29 -32.38 -21.19
C ILE A 3 -13.14 -31.20 -20.21
N SER A 4 -13.09 -29.96 -20.70
CA SER A 4 -13.00 -28.76 -19.86
C SER A 4 -14.24 -28.58 -18.98
N ARG A 5 -15.45 -28.85 -19.50
CA ARG A 5 -16.68 -28.76 -18.69
C ARG A 5 -16.75 -29.84 -17.62
N THR A 6 -16.30 -31.06 -17.92
CA THR A 6 -16.26 -32.15 -16.94
C THR A 6 -15.28 -31.84 -15.81
N VAL A 7 -14.08 -31.34 -16.14
CA VAL A 7 -13.08 -30.95 -15.14
C VAL A 7 -13.59 -29.79 -14.26
N ILE A 8 -14.22 -28.78 -14.86
CA ILE A 8 -14.81 -27.66 -14.10
C ILE A 8 -15.89 -28.17 -13.15
N ARG A 9 -16.82 -29.00 -13.63
CA ARG A 9 -17.90 -29.56 -12.78
C ARG A 9 -17.36 -30.41 -11.65
N PHE A 10 -16.33 -31.22 -11.91
CA PHE A 10 -15.67 -32.00 -10.87
C PHE A 10 -15.05 -31.09 -9.80
N PHE A 11 -14.29 -30.07 -10.23
CA PHE A 11 -13.69 -29.10 -9.32
C PHE A 11 -14.74 -28.34 -8.49
N GLU A 12 -15.86 -27.98 -9.11
CA GLU A 12 -16.98 -27.35 -8.41
C GLU A 12 -17.60 -28.28 -7.36
N ALA A 13 -17.88 -29.52 -7.73
CA ALA A 13 -18.55 -30.49 -6.87
C ALA A 13 -17.68 -30.94 -5.69
N GLU A 14 -16.40 -31.21 -5.93
CA GLU A 14 -15.52 -31.85 -4.96
C GLU A 14 -14.71 -30.85 -4.12
N ILE A 15 -14.51 -29.62 -4.62
CA ILE A 15 -13.62 -28.65 -3.96
C ILE A 15 -14.39 -27.37 -3.61
N VAL A 16 -14.96 -26.69 -4.61
CA VAL A 16 -15.53 -25.34 -4.37
C VAL A 16 -16.78 -25.42 -3.48
N ASN A 17 -17.74 -26.27 -3.81
CA ASN A 17 -19.00 -26.34 -3.07
C ASN A 17 -18.80 -26.84 -1.62
N PRO A 18 -18.01 -27.89 -1.35
CA PRO A 18 -17.71 -28.31 0.02
C PRO A 18 -16.97 -27.23 0.81
N ALA A 19 -16.01 -26.54 0.20
CA ALA A 19 -15.28 -25.46 0.86
C ALA A 19 -16.19 -24.25 1.14
N ALA A 20 -17.05 -23.86 0.20
CA ALA A 20 -18.03 -22.79 0.40
C ALA A 20 -18.98 -23.11 1.54
N LYS A 21 -19.50 -24.34 1.57
CA LYS A 21 -20.37 -24.82 2.65
C LYS A 21 -19.64 -24.87 3.99
N PHE A 22 -18.37 -25.26 4.01
CA PHE A 22 -17.56 -25.22 5.23
C PHE A 22 -17.37 -23.79 5.74
N VAL A 23 -17.07 -22.84 4.84
CA VAL A 23 -16.95 -21.43 5.22
C VAL A 23 -18.27 -20.90 5.78
N GLU A 24 -19.39 -21.19 5.13
CA GLU A 24 -20.72 -20.79 5.58
C GLU A 24 -21.11 -21.44 6.92
N ASP A 25 -21.04 -22.77 7.01
CA ASP A 25 -21.58 -23.52 8.16
C ASP A 25 -20.66 -23.51 9.39
N LYS A 26 -19.35 -23.32 9.20
CA LYS A 26 -18.35 -23.51 10.28
C LYS A 26 -17.51 -22.28 10.59
N ILE A 27 -17.25 -21.41 9.62
CA ILE A 27 -16.42 -20.21 9.84
C ILE A 27 -17.28 -18.99 10.10
N ALA A 28 -18.20 -18.69 9.18
CA ALA A 28 -18.95 -17.45 9.13
C ALA A 28 -20.47 -17.67 9.35
N PHE A 29 -20.82 -18.64 10.20
CA PHE A 29 -22.21 -19.10 10.39
C PHE A 29 -23.17 -18.05 10.94
N GLN A 30 -22.65 -16.98 11.55
CA GLN A 30 -23.44 -15.86 12.07
C GLN A 30 -23.51 -14.67 11.12
N MET A 31 -22.87 -14.75 9.95
CA MET A 31 -22.82 -13.63 9.00
C MET A 31 -24.21 -13.40 8.38
N PRO A 32 -24.80 -12.19 8.49
CA PRO A 32 -26.13 -11.90 7.98
C PRO A 32 -26.20 -11.90 6.45
N ASN A 33 -27.39 -12.17 5.89
CA ASN A 33 -27.64 -12.10 4.44
C ASN A 33 -28.08 -10.71 3.95
N VAL A 34 -28.54 -9.84 4.85
CA VAL A 34 -29.02 -8.50 4.51
C VAL A 34 -27.94 -7.50 4.89
N THR A 35 -27.43 -6.77 3.89
CA THR A 35 -26.47 -5.69 4.10
C THR A 35 -27.18 -4.45 4.64
N ASP A 36 -26.77 -4.02 5.83
CA ASP A 36 -27.10 -2.69 6.34
C ASP A 36 -26.12 -1.67 5.73
N LEU A 37 -26.63 -0.76 4.89
CA LEU A 37 -25.80 0.26 4.24
C LEU A 37 -25.45 1.42 5.19
N ALA A 38 -26.09 1.50 6.36
CA ALA A 38 -25.73 2.43 7.42
C ALA A 38 -24.58 1.90 8.29
N ASP A 39 -24.48 0.58 8.48
CA ASP A 39 -23.40 -0.07 9.23
C ASP A 39 -22.41 -0.76 8.29
N THR A 40 -21.38 -0.01 7.87
CA THR A 40 -20.31 -0.55 7.03
C THR A 40 -19.24 -1.32 7.81
N TYR A 41 -19.33 -1.37 9.14
CA TYR A 41 -18.37 -2.06 10.01
C TYR A 41 -18.62 -3.58 10.05
N LYS A 42 -19.87 -4.01 9.84
CA LYS A 42 -20.23 -5.43 9.87
C LYS A 42 -20.21 -6.05 8.47
N GLY A 43 -19.70 -7.28 8.43
CA GLY A 43 -19.74 -8.14 7.27
C GLY A 43 -21.12 -8.74 7.06
N THR A 44 -21.47 -8.97 5.80
CA THR A 44 -22.66 -9.71 5.39
C THR A 44 -22.33 -10.57 4.18
N TRP A 45 -23.18 -11.54 3.85
CA TRP A 45 -23.11 -12.31 2.61
C TRP A 45 -23.56 -11.49 1.39
N TYR A 46 -23.01 -10.29 1.25
CA TYR A 46 -23.17 -9.46 0.05
C TYR A 46 -22.70 -10.21 -1.20
N LEU A 47 -21.59 -10.95 -1.07
CA LEU A 47 -21.22 -11.99 -2.02
C LEU A 47 -21.58 -13.36 -1.43
N SER A 48 -22.01 -14.28 -2.29
CA SER A 48 -22.27 -15.66 -1.87
C SER A 48 -21.02 -16.32 -1.26
N PRO A 49 -21.17 -17.26 -0.30
CA PRO A 49 -20.05 -18.05 0.23
C PRO A 49 -19.22 -18.70 -0.88
N ARG A 50 -19.88 -19.20 -1.93
CA ARG A 50 -19.23 -19.75 -3.13
C ARG A 50 -18.31 -18.73 -3.80
N GLN A 51 -18.77 -17.50 -4.00
CA GLN A 51 -17.96 -16.46 -4.63
C GLN A 51 -16.78 -16.07 -3.73
N HIS A 52 -16.99 -15.96 -2.42
CA HIS A 52 -15.91 -15.74 -1.45
C HIS A 52 -14.81 -16.80 -1.56
N THR A 53 -15.18 -18.08 -1.59
CA THR A 53 -14.22 -19.19 -1.72
C THR A 53 -13.42 -19.09 -3.01
N ILE A 54 -14.10 -18.87 -4.14
CA ILE A 54 -13.44 -18.75 -5.46
C ILE A 54 -12.50 -17.55 -5.47
N GLU A 55 -12.99 -16.37 -5.08
CA GLU A 55 -12.20 -15.14 -5.07
C GLU A 55 -11.01 -15.24 -4.13
N PHE A 56 -11.19 -15.77 -2.92
CA PHE A 56 -10.11 -15.95 -1.97
C PHE A 56 -9.00 -16.83 -2.55
N VAL A 57 -9.33 -17.97 -3.15
CA VAL A 57 -8.32 -18.85 -3.76
C VAL A 57 -7.67 -18.18 -4.98
N CYS A 58 -8.46 -17.67 -5.92
CA CYS A 58 -7.96 -17.09 -7.16
C CYS A 58 -7.10 -15.84 -6.93
N TYR A 59 -7.56 -14.91 -6.09
CA TYR A 59 -6.80 -13.70 -5.79
C TYR A 59 -5.51 -14.01 -5.04
N ASN A 60 -5.53 -14.90 -4.05
CA ASN A 60 -4.32 -15.23 -3.31
C ASN A 60 -3.28 -15.96 -4.20
N ILE A 61 -3.71 -16.87 -5.09
CA ILE A 61 -2.80 -17.47 -6.08
C ILE A 61 -2.24 -16.40 -7.01
N LEU A 62 -3.10 -15.56 -7.59
CA LEU A 62 -2.69 -14.50 -8.52
C LEU A 62 -1.68 -13.55 -7.87
N PHE A 63 -2.02 -12.99 -6.70
CA PHE A 63 -1.16 -12.03 -6.03
C PHE A 63 0.11 -12.66 -5.46
N PHE A 64 0.08 -13.93 -5.04
CA PHE A 64 1.32 -14.63 -4.69
C PHE A 64 2.24 -14.81 -5.89
N VAL A 65 1.71 -15.20 -7.05
CA VAL A 65 2.48 -15.30 -8.30
C VAL A 65 3.05 -13.93 -8.69
N LEU A 66 2.24 -12.87 -8.70
CA LEU A 66 2.68 -11.51 -9.02
C LEU A 66 3.74 -11.00 -8.04
N PHE A 67 3.59 -11.28 -6.75
CA PHE A 67 4.58 -10.94 -5.72
C PHE A 67 5.93 -11.61 -6.02
N ARG A 68 5.92 -12.92 -6.32
CA ARG A 68 7.13 -13.70 -6.61
C ARG A 68 7.79 -13.25 -7.92
N VAL A 69 7.00 -13.08 -8.98
CA VAL A 69 7.50 -12.64 -10.29
C VAL A 69 8.05 -11.21 -10.20
N GLY A 70 7.32 -10.28 -9.59
CA GLY A 70 7.77 -8.90 -9.38
C GLY A 70 9.08 -8.84 -8.60
N LEU A 71 9.19 -9.61 -7.51
CA LEU A 71 10.41 -9.70 -6.72
C LEU A 71 11.59 -10.29 -7.50
N GLN A 72 11.36 -11.36 -8.28
CA GLN A 72 12.40 -11.99 -9.09
C GLN A 72 12.91 -11.05 -10.19
N LEU A 73 12.00 -10.40 -10.92
CA LEU A 73 12.34 -9.46 -11.99
C LEU A 73 13.05 -8.21 -11.46
N PHE A 74 12.66 -7.73 -10.28
CA PHE A 74 13.33 -6.62 -9.61
C PHE A 74 14.75 -7.00 -9.18
N ARG A 75 14.99 -8.25 -8.75
CA ARG A 75 16.32 -8.72 -8.32
C ARG A 75 17.24 -9.12 -9.47
N LYS A 76 16.70 -9.41 -10.66
CA LYS A 76 17.47 -9.86 -11.83
C LYS A 76 18.17 -8.68 -12.50
N LYS A 77 19.50 -8.60 -12.34
CA LYS A 77 20.36 -7.64 -13.06
C LYS A 77 20.17 -7.78 -14.57
N GLY A 78 20.03 -6.65 -15.27
CA GLY A 78 19.84 -6.60 -16.73
C GLY A 78 18.41 -6.89 -17.21
N SER A 79 17.42 -7.00 -16.33
CA SER A 79 16.03 -7.01 -16.79
C SER A 79 15.64 -5.64 -17.37
N ALA A 80 14.74 -5.60 -18.34
CA ALA A 80 14.23 -4.35 -18.93
C ALA A 80 13.58 -3.39 -17.90
N PHE A 81 13.37 -3.87 -16.68
CA PHE A 81 12.70 -3.19 -15.59
C PHE A 81 13.61 -3.00 -14.34
N TYR A 82 14.90 -3.35 -14.43
CA TYR A 82 15.92 -3.14 -13.39
C TYR A 82 16.78 -1.91 -13.71
N SER A 83 17.06 -1.08 -12.70
CA SER A 83 17.93 0.10 -12.84
C SER A 83 19.28 -0.11 -12.13
N PRO A 84 20.41 -0.23 -12.86
CA PRO A 84 21.76 -0.36 -12.27
C PRO A 84 22.18 0.79 -11.34
N ARG A 85 21.54 1.96 -11.46
CA ARG A 85 21.78 3.13 -10.57
C ARG A 85 21.39 2.88 -9.11
N LEU A 86 20.62 1.83 -8.82
CA LEU A 86 20.11 1.53 -7.48
C LEU A 86 21.23 1.19 -6.47
N ASP A 87 22.18 0.36 -6.92
CA ASP A 87 23.30 -0.10 -6.09
C ASP A 87 24.34 1.02 -5.91
N GLN A 88 24.60 1.81 -6.95
CA GLN A 88 25.52 2.97 -6.87
C GLN A 88 24.98 4.13 -6.02
N LEU A 89 23.68 4.45 -6.09
CA LEU A 89 23.10 5.48 -5.21
C LEU A 89 23.13 5.04 -3.74
N THR A 90 22.84 3.76 -3.49
CA THR A 90 22.90 3.15 -2.15
C THR A 90 24.28 3.31 -1.51
N GLU A 91 25.35 3.02 -2.24
CA GLU A 91 26.73 3.09 -1.71
C GLU A 91 27.18 4.55 -1.50
N SER A 92 26.77 5.49 -2.37
CA SER A 92 27.14 6.91 -2.26
C SER A 92 26.44 7.68 -1.12
N ILE A 93 25.30 7.19 -0.64
CA ILE A 93 24.51 7.82 0.44
C ILE A 93 24.94 7.31 1.83
N ASN A 94 25.47 6.08 1.90
CA ASN A 94 26.07 5.53 3.13
C ASN A 94 27.21 6.41 3.68
N SER A 95 27.87 7.22 2.86
CA SER A 95 28.95 8.10 3.30
C SER A 95 28.51 9.48 3.79
N ASN A 96 27.21 9.84 3.74
CA ASN A 96 26.72 11.20 4.05
C ASN A 96 25.54 11.30 5.03
N VAL A 97 25.14 10.22 5.72
CA VAL A 97 24.03 10.28 6.69
C VAL A 97 24.47 9.75 8.05
N LEU A 98 25.45 10.42 8.67
CA LEU A 98 25.81 10.18 10.07
C LEU A 98 25.70 11.46 10.89
N ALA A 99 24.46 11.90 11.10
CA ALA A 99 24.07 12.62 12.30
C ALA A 99 22.58 12.33 12.56
N GLY A 100 22.30 11.68 13.69
CA GLY A 100 20.94 11.55 14.22
C GLY A 100 20.46 12.94 14.65
N HIS A 101 19.95 13.72 13.71
CA HIS A 101 19.42 15.03 13.99
C HIS A 101 18.20 14.92 14.91
N VAL A 102 18.06 15.86 15.83
CA VAL A 102 16.91 15.99 16.75
C VAL A 102 15.57 15.85 16.02
N MET A 103 15.49 16.34 14.78
CA MET A 103 14.30 16.21 13.93
C MET A 103 13.89 14.76 13.63
N ASP A 104 14.84 13.86 13.33
CA ASP A 104 14.50 12.45 13.05
C ASP A 104 13.87 11.78 14.28
N LYS A 105 14.42 12.07 15.46
CA LYS A 105 13.89 11.57 16.74
C LYS A 105 12.54 12.19 17.06
N ALA A 106 12.38 13.49 16.83
CA ALA A 106 11.11 14.18 17.04
C ALA A 106 10.02 13.62 16.12
N VAL A 107 10.29 13.49 14.82
CA VAL A 107 9.34 12.89 13.86
C VAL A 107 8.99 11.46 14.24
N LEU A 108 9.97 10.63 14.59
CA LEU A 108 9.71 9.27 15.04
C LEU A 108 8.85 9.25 16.32
N ALA A 109 9.12 10.13 17.28
CA ALA A 109 8.32 10.25 18.50
C ALA A 109 6.87 10.67 18.18
N LEU A 110 6.65 11.58 17.23
CA LEU A 110 5.31 11.97 16.78
C LEU A 110 4.56 10.81 16.12
N LEU A 111 5.23 10.04 15.24
CA LEU A 111 4.64 8.83 14.64
C LEU A 111 4.25 7.81 15.72
N CYS A 112 5.17 7.51 16.66
CA CYS A 112 4.92 6.57 17.75
C CYS A 112 3.80 7.03 18.67
N GLY A 113 3.76 8.33 19.01
CA GLY A 113 2.72 8.91 19.85
C GLY A 113 1.34 8.82 19.19
N SER A 114 1.25 9.16 17.91
CA SER A 114 0.01 9.04 17.13
C SER A 114 -0.45 7.58 17.02
N TYR A 115 0.46 6.65 16.73
CA TYR A 115 0.14 5.22 16.67
C TYR A 115 -0.30 4.67 18.03
N ALA A 116 0.34 5.07 19.14
CA ALA A 116 -0.05 4.65 20.48
C ALA A 116 -1.47 5.13 20.82
N LEU A 117 -1.81 6.36 20.42
CA LEU A 117 -3.15 6.92 20.60
C LEU A 117 -4.18 6.19 19.73
N THR A 118 -3.83 5.83 18.49
CA THR A 118 -4.65 4.97 17.61
C THR A 118 -4.90 3.59 18.25
N VAL A 119 -3.87 2.94 18.80
CA VAL A 119 -4.02 1.68 19.54
C VAL A 119 -4.95 1.84 20.73
N TYR A 120 -4.80 2.92 21.50
CA TYR A 120 -5.71 3.24 22.60
C TYR A 120 -7.17 3.37 22.10
N HIS A 121 -7.42 4.16 21.05
CA HIS A 121 -8.78 4.35 20.52
C HIS A 121 -9.42 3.05 20.06
N LYS A 122 -8.66 2.18 19.38
CA LYS A 122 -9.21 0.93 18.84
C LYS A 122 -9.40 -0.15 19.91
N VAL A 123 -8.52 -0.23 20.91
CA VAL A 123 -8.65 -1.19 22.01
C VAL A 123 -9.79 -0.79 22.96
N PHE A 124 -9.85 0.49 23.36
CA PHE A 124 -10.87 0.95 24.32
C PHE A 124 -12.20 1.34 23.67
N GLY A 125 -12.22 1.57 22.36
CA GLY A 125 -13.44 1.79 21.58
C GLY A 125 -14.01 0.53 20.92
N ASP A 126 -13.66 -0.66 21.42
CA ASP A 126 -14.11 -1.98 20.98
C ASP A 126 -14.07 -2.20 19.44
N SER A 127 -13.01 -1.69 18.82
CA SER A 127 -12.80 -1.72 17.37
C SER A 127 -11.38 -2.17 17.03
N TYR A 128 -10.78 -3.03 17.84
CA TYR A 128 -9.39 -3.44 17.76
C TYR A 128 -9.01 -4.09 16.42
N MET A 129 -9.95 -4.79 15.77
CA MET A 129 -9.74 -5.35 14.43
C MET A 129 -9.45 -4.26 13.37
N TYR A 130 -9.90 -3.03 13.59
CA TYR A 130 -9.64 -1.89 12.73
C TYR A 130 -8.22 -1.32 12.86
N LEU A 131 -7.39 -1.86 13.76
CA LEU A 131 -5.93 -1.62 13.69
C LEU A 131 -5.31 -2.17 12.40
N LEU A 132 -5.98 -3.12 11.73
CA LEU A 132 -5.58 -3.64 10.44
C LEU A 132 -6.03 -2.76 9.26
N GLN A 133 -6.63 -1.58 9.51
CA GLN A 133 -6.89 -0.64 8.43
C GLN A 133 -5.56 -0.17 7.80
N PRO A 134 -5.51 0.04 6.47
CA PRO A 134 -4.25 0.32 5.78
C PRO A 134 -3.49 1.53 6.30
N CYS A 135 -4.16 2.59 6.76
CA CYS A 135 -3.52 3.77 7.36
C CYS A 135 -2.66 3.41 8.57
N HIS A 136 -3.20 2.66 9.53
CA HIS A 136 -2.51 2.27 10.76
C HIS A 136 -1.35 1.29 10.47
N VAL A 137 -1.55 0.36 9.54
CA VAL A 137 -0.48 -0.56 9.11
C VAL A 137 0.62 0.18 8.35
N ASN A 138 0.27 1.16 7.51
CA ASN A 138 1.24 2.02 6.85
C ASN A 138 1.98 2.93 7.84
N LEU A 139 1.32 3.40 8.90
CA LEU A 139 1.97 4.14 9.98
C LEU A 139 3.00 3.27 10.69
N LEU A 140 2.63 2.05 11.06
CA LEU A 140 3.55 1.09 11.64
C LEU A 140 4.71 0.77 10.69
N LEU A 141 4.43 0.58 9.40
CA LEU A 141 5.47 0.38 8.38
C LEU A 141 6.44 1.57 8.35
N LEU A 142 5.94 2.80 8.40
CA LEU A 142 6.76 4.01 8.41
C LEU A 142 7.61 4.11 9.69
N ILE A 143 7.03 3.84 10.86
CA ILE A 143 7.76 3.75 12.14
C ILE A 143 8.89 2.73 12.05
N LEU A 144 8.60 1.52 11.58
CA LEU A 144 9.57 0.44 11.42
C LEU A 144 10.66 0.81 10.41
N THR A 145 10.34 1.53 9.33
CA THR A 145 11.35 2.00 8.39
C THR A 145 12.28 3.03 9.03
N MET A 146 11.74 3.98 9.79
CA MET A 146 12.55 5.02 10.44
C MET A 146 13.40 4.49 11.60
N ALA A 147 12.89 3.53 12.36
CA ALA A 147 13.60 2.89 13.45
C ALA A 147 14.61 1.82 12.98
N GLY A 148 14.38 1.23 11.81
CA GLY A 148 15.21 0.15 11.26
C GLY A 148 16.57 0.64 10.72
N PRO A 149 17.56 -0.26 10.57
CA PRO A 149 18.84 0.07 9.96
C PRO A 149 18.66 0.54 8.52
N LYS A 150 19.23 1.69 8.16
CA LYS A 150 19.05 2.32 6.83
C LYS A 150 19.78 1.55 5.74
N GLU A 151 20.83 0.82 6.12
CA GLU A 151 21.64 -0.04 5.27
C GLU A 151 20.88 -1.32 4.88
N SER A 152 19.88 -1.71 5.68
CA SER A 152 19.09 -2.92 5.44
C SER A 152 18.32 -2.80 4.12
N LYS A 153 18.42 -3.85 3.31
CA LYS A 153 17.65 -3.98 2.06
C LYS A 153 16.15 -4.01 2.34
N VAL A 154 15.74 -4.66 3.44
CA VAL A 154 14.34 -4.78 3.82
C VAL A 154 13.76 -3.43 4.21
N THR A 155 14.47 -2.64 5.02
CA THR A 155 14.04 -1.28 5.40
C THR A 155 13.86 -0.38 4.17
N ARG A 156 14.81 -0.44 3.22
CA ARG A 156 14.72 0.33 1.97
C ARG A 156 13.59 -0.13 1.07
N MET A 157 13.36 -1.43 0.97
CA MET A 157 12.22 -1.97 0.24
C MET A 157 10.89 -1.55 0.91
N ALA A 158 10.77 -1.69 2.22
CA ALA A 158 9.60 -1.28 2.98
C ALA A 158 9.26 0.21 2.73
N PHE A 159 10.25 1.10 2.83
CA PHE A 159 10.05 2.52 2.53
C PHE A 159 9.63 2.76 1.07
N ASN A 160 10.26 2.09 0.10
CA ASN A 160 9.90 2.28 -1.31
C ASN A 160 8.54 1.68 -1.68
N SER A 161 8.11 0.62 -1.00
CA SER A 161 6.75 0.08 -1.14
C SER A 161 5.73 1.01 -0.48
N TYR A 162 6.04 1.61 0.66
CA TYR A 162 5.21 2.66 1.27
C TYR A 162 4.92 3.81 0.28
N LEU A 163 5.91 4.22 -0.53
CA LEU A 163 5.72 5.25 -1.56
C LEU A 163 4.71 4.88 -2.65
N HIS A 164 4.44 3.58 -2.86
CA HIS A 164 3.34 3.13 -3.74
C HIS A 164 1.98 3.18 -3.05
N TYR A 165 1.92 3.26 -1.71
CA TYR A 165 0.66 3.20 -0.94
C TYR A 165 0.20 4.58 -0.46
N LEU A 166 0.95 5.65 -0.74
CA LEU A 166 0.63 7.03 -0.35
C LEU A 166 -0.76 7.49 -0.82
N TRP A 167 -1.27 6.92 -1.92
CA TRP A 167 -2.63 7.21 -2.38
C TRP A 167 -3.71 6.85 -1.35
N ALA A 168 -3.48 5.83 -0.50
CA ALA A 168 -4.44 5.41 0.50
C ALA A 168 -4.66 6.50 1.55
N THR A 169 -3.60 7.19 1.96
CA THR A 169 -3.67 8.33 2.88
C THR A 169 -4.43 9.51 2.25
N ILE A 170 -4.21 9.77 0.96
CA ILE A 170 -4.95 10.82 0.23
C ILE A 170 -6.44 10.48 0.16
N PHE A 171 -6.78 9.22 -0.10
CA PHE A 171 -8.16 8.76 -0.10
C PHE A 171 -8.83 8.93 1.27
N ALA A 172 -8.15 8.53 2.35
CA ALA A 172 -8.67 8.70 3.71
C ALA A 172 -8.89 10.18 4.07
N LEU A 173 -8.01 11.09 3.65
CA LEU A 173 -8.20 12.53 3.85
C LEU A 173 -9.32 13.12 2.97
N SER A 174 -9.55 12.55 1.79
CA SER A 174 -10.60 13.00 0.86
C SER A 174 -11.99 12.52 1.28
N PHE A 175 -12.05 11.35 1.92
CA PHE A 175 -13.27 10.71 2.40
C PHE A 175 -13.09 10.32 3.88
N PRO A 176 -13.01 11.31 4.79
CA PRO A 176 -12.67 11.05 6.18
C PRO A 176 -13.81 10.34 6.91
N ASP A 177 -13.45 9.36 7.74
CA ASP A 177 -14.34 8.80 8.75
C ASP A 177 -14.07 9.49 10.09
N ASN A 178 -14.90 10.49 10.41
CA ASN A 178 -14.83 11.24 11.65
C ASN A 178 -15.83 10.70 12.69
N THR A 179 -16.16 9.41 12.65
CA THR A 179 -17.02 8.79 13.67
C THR A 179 -16.36 8.93 15.03
N ASP A 180 -17.00 9.68 15.93
CA ASP A 180 -16.54 9.90 17.29
C ASP A 180 -17.20 8.89 18.24
N ASN A 181 -16.43 8.40 19.20
CA ASN A 181 -16.88 7.51 20.26
C ASN A 181 -16.67 8.12 21.66
N GLY A 182 -16.39 9.43 21.74
CA GLY A 182 -16.22 10.18 22.98
C GLY A 182 -14.85 9.98 23.66
N LEU A 183 -13.93 9.24 23.03
CA LEU A 183 -12.56 9.11 23.52
C LEU A 183 -11.74 10.36 23.21
N PHE A 184 -10.76 10.63 24.06
CA PHE A 184 -9.91 11.82 23.94
C PHE A 184 -9.13 11.84 22.62
N MET A 185 -9.23 12.95 21.88
CA MET A 185 -8.47 13.24 20.65
C MET A 185 -8.65 12.25 19.49
N VAL A 186 -9.81 11.60 19.35
CA VAL A 186 -10.07 10.66 18.23
C VAL A 186 -9.98 11.35 16.88
N ILE A 187 -10.73 12.44 16.71
CA ILE A 187 -10.79 13.18 15.44
C ILE A 187 -9.45 13.89 15.20
N GLU A 188 -8.89 14.53 16.23
CA GLU A 188 -7.63 15.26 16.13
C GLU A 188 -6.48 14.33 15.75
N ASN A 189 -6.40 13.14 16.36
CA ASN A 189 -5.39 12.15 16.02
C ASN A 189 -5.61 11.60 14.60
N PHE A 190 -6.84 11.40 14.14
CA PHE A 190 -7.10 11.01 12.75
C PHE A 190 -6.43 11.98 11.77
N TRP A 191 -6.70 13.28 11.88
CA TRP A 191 -6.10 14.27 10.98
C TRP A 191 -4.58 14.34 11.14
N PHE A 192 -4.10 14.37 12.38
CA PHE A 192 -2.67 14.44 12.68
C PHE A 192 -1.91 13.25 12.12
N GLU A 193 -2.41 12.03 12.32
CA GLU A 193 -1.85 10.79 11.80
C GLU A 193 -1.71 10.83 10.27
N HIS A 194 -2.78 11.24 9.59
CA HIS A 194 -2.82 11.25 8.12
C HIS A 194 -1.93 12.35 7.54
N TYR A 195 -1.79 13.49 8.21
CA TYR A 195 -0.79 14.49 7.84
C TYR A 195 0.64 13.97 8.03
N LEU A 196 0.92 13.26 9.12
CA LEU A 196 2.23 12.62 9.32
C LEU A 196 2.53 11.61 8.20
N LEU A 197 1.57 10.75 7.85
CA LEU A 197 1.70 9.79 6.76
C LEU A 197 2.03 10.45 5.39
N LEU A 198 1.55 11.68 5.14
CA LEU A 198 1.91 12.41 3.93
C LEU A 198 3.25 13.15 4.03
N LEU A 199 3.49 13.86 5.14
CA LEU A 199 4.60 14.81 5.26
C LEU A 199 5.93 14.14 5.58
N VAL A 200 5.94 13.10 6.42
CA VAL A 200 7.16 12.41 6.83
C VAL A 200 7.92 11.77 5.66
N PRO A 201 7.29 11.00 4.74
CA PRO A 201 8.02 10.48 3.58
C PRO A 201 8.59 11.59 2.70
N ILE A 202 7.89 12.73 2.55
CA ILE A 202 8.42 13.90 1.81
C ILE A 202 9.65 14.47 2.53
N TYR A 203 9.59 14.63 3.86
CA TYR A 203 10.73 15.05 4.68
C TYR A 203 11.93 14.10 4.49
N LEU A 204 11.70 12.79 4.57
CA LEU A 204 12.76 11.77 4.44
C LEU A 204 13.41 11.79 3.06
N ILE A 205 12.63 12.03 2.01
CA ILE A 205 13.12 12.18 0.63
C ILE A 205 13.90 13.49 0.48
N TYR A 206 13.34 14.62 0.95
CA TYR A 206 13.94 15.96 0.79
C TYR A 206 15.26 16.13 1.55
N THR A 207 15.38 15.47 2.69
CA THR A 207 16.60 15.47 3.50
C THR A 207 17.58 14.36 3.13
N GLY A 208 17.26 13.53 2.13
CA GLY A 208 18.14 12.47 1.64
C GLY A 208 18.34 11.33 2.65
N ARG A 209 17.41 11.14 3.59
CA ARG A 209 17.48 10.08 4.62
C ARG A 209 17.18 8.70 4.08
N PHE A 210 16.35 8.64 3.03
CA PHE A 210 16.00 7.41 2.34
C PHE A 210 16.24 7.54 0.85
N VAL A 211 16.81 6.47 0.28
CA VAL A 211 16.99 6.34 -1.15
C VAL A 211 15.65 5.97 -1.79
N VAL A 212 15.18 6.83 -2.68
CA VAL A 212 14.05 6.51 -3.55
C VAL A 212 14.56 5.68 -4.72
N PHE A 213 13.99 4.50 -4.90
CA PHE A 213 14.31 3.61 -6.00
C PHE A 213 13.90 4.27 -7.32
N PRO A 214 14.69 4.14 -8.39
CA PRO A 214 14.25 4.51 -9.74
C PRO A 214 12.92 3.82 -10.09
N LEU A 215 12.16 4.45 -10.98
CA LEU A 215 10.91 3.87 -11.46
C LEU A 215 11.18 2.47 -12.04
N SER A 216 10.45 1.49 -11.50
CA SER A 216 10.54 0.09 -11.90
C SER A 216 9.15 -0.51 -11.91
N PHE A 217 8.72 -1.02 -13.07
CA PHE A 217 7.43 -1.67 -13.19
C PHE A 217 7.38 -2.96 -12.39
N SER A 218 8.47 -3.74 -12.38
CA SER A 218 8.60 -4.94 -11.55
C SER A 218 8.45 -4.65 -10.05
N TYR A 219 9.01 -3.54 -9.57
CA TYR A 219 8.85 -3.14 -8.17
C TYR A 219 7.43 -2.64 -7.86
N ALA A 220 6.79 -1.99 -8.82
CA ALA A 220 5.39 -1.59 -8.71
C ALA A 220 4.48 -2.82 -8.64
N VAL A 221 4.69 -3.84 -9.48
CA VAL A 221 3.96 -5.12 -9.44
C VAL A 221 4.20 -5.84 -8.10
N PHE A 222 5.44 -5.86 -7.61
CA PHE A 222 5.77 -6.41 -6.30
C PHE A 222 5.00 -5.70 -5.17
N SER A 223 5.03 -4.36 -5.13
CA SER A 223 4.36 -3.57 -4.10
C SER A 223 2.84 -3.70 -4.20
N TYR A 224 2.28 -3.63 -5.41
CA TYR A 224 0.87 -3.90 -5.66
C TYR A 224 0.43 -5.26 -5.13
N ALA A 225 1.20 -6.31 -5.45
CA ALA A 225 0.89 -7.67 -5.03
C ALA A 225 1.01 -7.84 -3.51
N ALA A 226 2.00 -7.21 -2.87
CA ALA A 226 2.13 -7.21 -1.41
C ALA A 226 0.92 -6.56 -0.73
N PHE A 227 0.51 -5.37 -1.19
CA PHE A 227 -0.68 -4.69 -0.66
C PHE A 227 -1.96 -5.47 -0.94
N SER A 228 -2.08 -6.08 -2.11
CA SER A 228 -3.25 -6.88 -2.48
C SER A 228 -3.31 -8.18 -1.69
N LEU A 229 -2.18 -8.84 -1.40
CA LEU A 229 -2.12 -10.00 -0.50
C LEU A 229 -2.53 -9.64 0.92
N PHE A 230 -2.15 -8.47 1.42
CA PHE A 230 -2.62 -7.99 2.72
C PHE A 230 -4.15 -7.90 2.75
N HIS A 231 -4.79 -7.44 1.67
CA HIS A 231 -6.25 -7.38 1.58
C HIS A 231 -6.89 -8.76 1.36
N SER A 232 -6.41 -9.52 0.37
CA SER A 232 -7.01 -10.78 -0.06
C SER A 232 -6.77 -11.94 0.90
N PHE A 233 -5.60 -11.99 1.54
CA PHE A 233 -5.24 -13.05 2.47
C PHE A 233 -5.63 -12.68 3.89
N LEU A 234 -5.07 -11.56 4.40
CA LEU A 234 -5.19 -11.21 5.80
C LEU A 234 -6.55 -10.57 6.11
N LEU A 235 -6.91 -9.47 5.45
CA LEU A 235 -8.16 -8.76 5.77
C LEU A 235 -9.41 -9.58 5.39
N SER A 236 -9.44 -10.18 4.20
CA SER A 236 -10.56 -11.03 3.80
C SER A 236 -10.65 -12.30 4.65
N GLY A 237 -9.53 -12.91 5.02
CA GLY A 237 -9.52 -14.11 5.87
C GLY A 237 -10.02 -13.80 7.28
N LEU A 238 -9.48 -12.74 7.91
CA LEU A 238 -9.93 -12.30 9.22
C LEU A 238 -11.36 -11.76 9.20
N GLY A 239 -11.77 -11.09 8.13
CA GLY A 239 -13.16 -10.66 7.96
C GLY A 239 -14.11 -11.86 7.97
N LEU A 240 -13.81 -12.91 7.21
CA LEU A 240 -14.61 -14.15 7.23
C LEU A 240 -14.63 -14.81 8.61
N LEU A 241 -13.48 -14.85 9.30
CA LEU A 241 -13.38 -15.46 10.64
C LEU A 241 -14.12 -14.68 11.73
N THR A 242 -14.23 -13.36 11.59
CA THR A 242 -14.68 -12.48 12.68
C THR A 242 -15.99 -11.78 12.39
N GLY A 243 -16.49 -11.84 11.15
CA GLY A 243 -17.67 -11.09 10.70
C GLY A 243 -17.45 -9.58 10.55
N HIS A 244 -16.23 -9.06 10.71
CA HIS A 244 -15.94 -7.64 10.53
C HIS A 244 -15.63 -7.29 9.08
N ASN A 245 -16.18 -6.20 8.57
CA ASN A 245 -15.91 -5.74 7.22
C ASN A 245 -14.60 -4.95 7.13
N LEU A 246 -13.48 -5.66 7.25
CA LEU A 246 -12.16 -5.05 7.22
C LEU A 246 -11.84 -4.51 5.82
N ASN A 247 -11.70 -3.19 5.75
CA ASN A 247 -11.46 -2.42 4.52
C ASN A 247 -12.27 -2.90 3.31
N TYR A 248 -13.58 -3.09 3.51
CA TYR A 248 -14.54 -3.49 2.46
C TYR A 248 -14.32 -4.89 1.86
N MET A 249 -13.59 -5.76 2.55
CA MET A 249 -13.33 -7.13 2.08
C MET A 249 -14.53 -8.06 2.20
N LEU A 250 -15.64 -7.67 2.84
CA LEU A 250 -16.88 -8.45 2.88
C LEU A 250 -18.02 -7.72 2.16
N VAL A 251 -18.13 -6.42 2.36
CA VAL A 251 -19.18 -5.55 1.82
C VAL A 251 -18.54 -4.32 1.16
N PRO A 252 -19.00 -3.87 -0.03
CA PRO A 252 -18.48 -2.68 -0.68
C PRO A 252 -18.68 -1.41 0.18
N PRO A 253 -17.87 -0.36 -0.03
CA PRO A 253 -18.17 0.95 0.55
C PRO A 253 -19.50 1.48 0.00
N ASN A 254 -20.22 2.26 0.81
CA ASN A 254 -21.49 2.87 0.42
C ASN A 254 -21.28 3.97 -0.63
N SER A 255 -21.14 3.56 -1.89
CA SER A 255 -20.87 4.42 -3.03
C SER A 255 -21.68 3.94 -4.24
N PRO A 256 -22.36 4.85 -4.97
CA PRO A 256 -23.12 4.48 -6.16
C PRO A 256 -22.31 3.68 -7.18
N LEU A 257 -21.01 3.98 -7.32
CA LEU A 257 -20.11 3.28 -8.23
C LEU A 257 -19.88 1.83 -7.79
N MET A 258 -19.68 1.58 -6.50
CA MET A 258 -19.43 0.23 -5.98
C MET A 258 -20.69 -0.64 -5.96
N HIS A 259 -21.85 -0.04 -5.66
CA HIS A 259 -23.12 -0.74 -5.79
C HIS A 259 -23.48 -1.02 -7.26
N GLY A 260 -23.12 -0.14 -8.19
CA GLY A 260 -23.37 -0.31 -9.62
C GLY A 260 -22.62 -1.49 -10.25
N VAL A 261 -21.39 -1.79 -9.81
CA VAL A 261 -20.62 -2.96 -10.27
C VAL A 261 -21.02 -4.27 -9.58
N GLY A 262 -21.81 -4.17 -8.51
CA GLY A 262 -22.41 -5.29 -7.79
C GLY A 262 -21.39 -6.32 -7.32
N LYS A 263 -21.63 -7.59 -7.67
CA LYS A 263 -20.77 -8.70 -7.25
C LYS A 263 -19.30 -8.60 -7.70
N TYR A 264 -18.97 -7.72 -8.65
CA TYR A 264 -17.60 -7.54 -9.14
C TYR A 264 -16.81 -6.46 -8.40
N TYR A 265 -17.35 -5.87 -7.33
CA TYR A 265 -16.74 -4.73 -6.65
C TYR A 265 -15.31 -4.99 -6.15
N ARG A 266 -14.98 -6.21 -5.68
CA ARG A 266 -13.60 -6.52 -5.26
C ARG A 266 -12.61 -6.51 -6.40
N LEU A 267 -13.01 -7.00 -7.58
CA LEU A 267 -12.19 -6.90 -8.78
C LEU A 267 -11.92 -5.43 -9.12
N THR A 268 -12.96 -4.60 -9.05
CA THR A 268 -12.84 -3.15 -9.24
C THR A 268 -11.89 -2.52 -8.23
N ILE A 269 -11.98 -2.89 -6.95
CA ILE A 269 -11.05 -2.44 -5.91
C ILE A 269 -9.62 -2.86 -6.25
N TYR A 270 -9.35 -4.13 -6.57
CA TYR A 270 -8.00 -4.59 -6.89
C TYR A 270 -7.42 -3.93 -8.16
N CYS A 271 -8.24 -3.68 -9.18
CA CYS A 271 -7.84 -2.90 -10.35
C CYS A 271 -7.53 -1.44 -9.98
N GLY A 272 -8.38 -0.83 -9.13
CA GLY A 272 -8.16 0.51 -8.60
C GLY A 272 -6.86 0.60 -7.81
N ILE A 273 -6.59 -0.34 -6.90
CA ILE A 273 -5.33 -0.43 -6.14
C ILE A 273 -4.13 -0.47 -7.09
N PHE A 274 -4.18 -1.25 -8.17
CA PHE A 274 -3.10 -1.32 -9.15
C PHE A 274 -2.82 0.04 -9.79
N VAL A 275 -3.87 0.67 -10.33
CA VAL A 275 -3.76 2.00 -10.96
C VAL A 275 -3.24 3.02 -9.96
N MET A 276 -3.79 3.05 -8.74
CA MET A 276 -3.40 4.02 -7.74
C MET A 276 -1.98 3.79 -7.21
N CYS A 277 -1.50 2.54 -7.15
CA CYS A 277 -0.09 2.24 -6.86
C CYS A 277 0.87 2.80 -7.92
N LEU A 278 0.46 2.79 -9.19
CA LEU A 278 1.20 3.40 -10.28
C LEU A 278 1.14 4.93 -10.20
N VAL A 279 -0.05 5.52 -10.08
CA VAL A 279 -0.23 6.98 -9.95
C VAL A 279 0.59 7.53 -8.77
N SER A 280 0.51 6.87 -7.62
CA SER A 280 1.22 7.28 -6.41
C SER A 280 2.73 7.37 -6.64
N ARG A 281 3.34 6.33 -7.18
CA ARG A 281 4.79 6.32 -7.39
C ARG A 281 5.21 7.12 -8.62
N TYR A 282 4.56 6.95 -9.77
CA TYR A 282 5.01 7.49 -11.07
C TYR A 282 4.61 8.94 -11.28
N ILE A 283 3.61 9.43 -10.54
CA ILE A 283 3.13 10.81 -10.65
C ILE A 283 3.38 11.54 -9.35
N LEU A 284 2.72 11.15 -8.25
CA LEU A 284 2.74 11.96 -7.02
C LEU A 284 4.15 12.10 -6.42
N VAL A 285 4.84 10.97 -6.21
CA VAL A 285 6.20 10.98 -5.65
C VAL A 285 7.20 11.66 -6.59
N GLU A 286 7.04 11.48 -7.91
CA GLU A 286 7.90 12.13 -8.89
C GLU A 286 7.74 13.65 -8.88
N VAL A 287 6.50 14.16 -8.74
CA VAL A 287 6.20 15.58 -8.58
C VAL A 287 6.84 16.14 -7.30
N PHE A 288 6.66 15.47 -6.15
CA PHE A 288 7.30 15.90 -4.89
C PHE A 288 8.83 15.88 -4.97
N SER A 289 9.40 15.00 -5.79
CA SER A 289 10.84 14.87 -5.95
C SER A 289 11.45 15.88 -6.94
N ILE A 290 10.66 16.69 -7.66
CA ILE A 290 11.17 17.67 -8.63
C ILE A 290 12.15 18.65 -7.98
N GLY A 291 11.81 19.20 -6.80
CA GLY A 291 12.67 20.14 -6.08
C GLY A 291 14.03 19.55 -5.72
N LEU A 292 14.06 18.26 -5.36
CA LEU A 292 15.32 17.55 -5.10
C LEU A 292 16.14 17.33 -6.36
N LYS A 293 15.49 16.96 -7.47
CA LYS A 293 16.18 16.79 -8.75
C LYS A 293 16.83 18.09 -9.20
N ILE A 294 16.14 19.22 -9.05
CA ILE A 294 16.69 20.55 -9.33
C ILE A 294 17.89 20.84 -8.43
N LYS A 295 17.78 20.60 -7.11
CA LYS A 295 18.88 20.80 -6.15
C LYS A 295 20.10 19.93 -6.48
N GLN A 296 19.89 18.66 -6.81
CA GLN A 296 20.95 17.73 -7.20
C GLN A 296 21.62 18.15 -8.52
N TRP A 297 20.83 18.56 -9.51
CA TRP A 297 21.33 19.08 -10.78
C TRP A 297 22.19 20.34 -10.59
N ASN A 298 21.72 21.30 -9.77
CA ASN A 298 22.50 22.50 -9.43
C ASN A 298 23.82 22.16 -8.74
N LYS A 299 23.82 21.20 -7.80
CA LYS A 299 25.04 20.75 -7.12
C LYS A 299 26.02 20.09 -8.09
N ALA A 300 25.53 19.21 -8.97
CA ALA A 300 26.35 18.55 -9.98
C ALA A 300 26.99 19.56 -10.94
N ASN A 301 26.23 20.55 -11.40
CA ASN A 301 26.75 21.62 -12.24
C ASN A 301 27.77 22.51 -11.52
N GLY A 302 27.55 22.82 -10.25
CA GLY A 302 28.53 23.56 -9.44
C GLY A 302 29.87 22.82 -9.31
N LEU A 303 29.82 21.51 -9.11
CA LEU A 303 31.02 20.66 -9.06
C LEU A 303 31.72 20.59 -10.43
N MET A 304 30.96 20.45 -11.52
CA MET A 304 31.53 20.45 -12.88
C MET A 304 32.21 21.79 -13.22
N ARG A 305 31.60 22.92 -12.83
CA ARG A 305 32.23 24.25 -12.96
C ARG A 305 33.53 24.35 -12.16
N ALA A 306 33.54 23.84 -10.93
CA ALA A 306 34.75 23.84 -10.09
C ALA A 306 35.89 22.97 -10.67
N GLN A 307 35.54 21.97 -11.50
CA GLN A 307 36.49 21.10 -12.20
C GLN A 307 36.87 21.60 -13.60
N GLY A 308 36.44 22.81 -13.99
CA GLY A 308 36.73 23.39 -15.31
C GLY A 308 36.02 22.69 -16.47
N VAL A 309 35.01 21.86 -16.19
CA VAL A 309 34.21 21.18 -17.23
C VAL A 309 33.20 22.19 -17.79
N PRO A 310 33.19 22.47 -19.11
CA PRO A 310 32.27 23.42 -19.70
C PRO A 310 30.82 23.00 -19.49
N GLU A 311 29.95 24.00 -19.32
CA GLU A 311 28.54 23.80 -19.01
C GLU A 311 27.86 22.99 -20.12
N VAL A 312 27.16 21.92 -19.75
CA VAL A 312 26.30 21.19 -20.71
C VAL A 312 25.21 22.17 -21.14
N GLN A 313 25.35 22.75 -22.33
CA GLN A 313 24.31 23.57 -22.94
C GLN A 313 23.03 22.74 -22.93
N ARG A 314 21.95 23.28 -22.32
CA ARG A 314 20.59 22.80 -22.59
C ARG A 314 20.48 22.74 -24.12
N SER A 315 20.37 21.56 -24.71
CA SER A 315 20.13 21.46 -26.15
C SER A 315 18.83 22.21 -26.44
N LYS A 316 18.95 23.42 -26.97
CA LYS A 316 17.81 24.23 -27.44
C LYS A 316 17.28 23.70 -28.77
N ASP A 317 17.89 22.66 -29.32
CA ASP A 317 17.52 22.08 -30.61
C ASP A 317 16.65 20.83 -30.42
N ILE A 318 15.40 21.06 -30.00
CA ILE A 318 14.29 20.26 -30.54
C ILE A 318 13.62 21.17 -31.55
N LYS A 319 14.14 21.16 -32.78
CA LYS A 319 13.32 21.56 -33.92
C LYS A 319 12.29 20.46 -34.10
N VAL A 320 11.04 20.80 -33.86
CA VAL A 320 9.90 20.03 -34.34
C VAL A 320 9.89 20.26 -35.85
N GLU A 321 10.37 19.27 -36.60
CA GLU A 321 9.95 19.03 -37.98
C GLU A 321 9.02 17.83 -38.00
#